data_AF-A0A0F2C7R7-F1
#
_entry.id   AF-A0A0F2C7R7-F1
#
_cell.length_a   1.000
_cell.length_b   1.000
_cell.length_c   1.000
_cell.angle_alpha   90.00
_cell.angle_beta   90.00
_cell.angle_gamma   90.00
#
_symmetry.space_group_name_H-M   'P 1'
#
loop_
_entity.id
_entity.type
_entity.pdbx_description
1 polymer ?
#
loop_
_entity_poly.entity_id
_entity_poly.type
_entity_poly.pdbx_seq_one_letter_code
_entity_poly.pdbx_strand_id
1 'polypeptide(L)'
;MGPALPRSRGRCRLAEELYDAGAPLVSAHPIVRTDAEWAPFPWREQFPALEMRFERVLRLFSVRAYEAQTAALQRPDVRYIDPKVRVLDSGVTTTFAAWPKGVASLLPVVDNVIVANSSGEGTQLSVTTMAQFLEAGGDAIVRTGLSPARYFVPGEAPRN
;
A
#
# COMPACT_ATOMS: atom_id res chain seq x y z
N MET A 1 33.69 16.26 -12.40
CA MET A 1 32.36 16.92 -12.36
C MET A 1 31.39 16.09 -13.19
N GLY A 2 30.60 15.23 -12.55
CA GLY A 2 29.52 14.50 -13.22
C GLY A 2 28.18 15.19 -12.93
N PRO A 3 27.22 15.21 -13.87
CA PRO A 3 25.97 15.93 -13.68
C PRO A 3 25.12 15.27 -12.59
N ALA A 4 24.62 16.09 -11.67
CA ALA A 4 23.72 15.67 -10.60
C ALA A 4 22.36 15.27 -11.19
N LEU A 5 21.89 14.08 -10.79
CA LEU A 5 20.54 13.58 -11.10
C LEU A 5 19.46 14.56 -10.60
N PRO A 6 18.37 14.79 -11.36
CA PRO A 6 17.33 15.74 -10.98
C PRO A 6 16.56 15.22 -9.74
N ARG A 7 16.62 16.01 -8.67
CA ARG A 7 15.94 15.71 -7.40
C ARG A 7 14.43 15.68 -7.57
N SER A 8 13.83 14.66 -6.95
CA SER A 8 12.42 14.27 -6.77
C SER A 8 11.40 15.34 -6.33
N ARG A 9 11.41 16.55 -6.91
CA ARG A 9 10.57 17.68 -6.48
C ARG A 9 9.06 17.52 -6.73
N GLY A 10 8.64 16.65 -7.65
CA GLY A 10 7.22 16.49 -7.99
C GLY A 10 6.37 15.79 -6.93
N ARG A 11 6.97 14.93 -6.09
CA ARG A 11 6.22 14.11 -5.11
C ARG A 11 5.92 14.83 -3.80
N CYS A 12 6.75 15.80 -3.40
CA CYS A 12 6.47 16.65 -2.22
C CYS A 12 5.33 17.63 -2.50
N ARG A 13 5.30 18.22 -3.70
CA ARG A 13 4.28 19.19 -4.10
C ARG A 13 2.85 18.65 -4.03
N LEU A 14 2.64 17.40 -4.44
CA LEU A 14 1.32 16.77 -4.38
C LEU A 14 0.83 16.53 -2.94
N ALA A 15 1.73 16.20 -2.02
CA ALA A 15 1.41 16.04 -0.62
C ALA A 15 1.06 17.39 0.04
N GLU A 16 1.78 18.45 -0.34
CA GLU A 16 1.50 19.83 0.07
C GLU A 16 0.14 20.31 -0.49
N GLU A 17 -0.15 20.06 -1.77
CA GLU A 17 -1.43 20.39 -2.39
C GLU A 17 -2.63 19.69 -1.73
N LEU A 18 -2.47 18.43 -1.29
CA LEU A 18 -3.52 17.71 -0.55
C LEU A 18 -3.74 18.24 0.88
N TYR A 19 -2.67 18.71 1.53
CA TYR A 19 -2.77 19.38 2.83
C TYR A 19 -3.49 20.74 2.70
N ASP A 20 -3.08 21.53 1.71
CA ASP A 20 -3.62 22.87 1.45
C ASP A 20 -5.07 22.84 0.94
N ALA A 21 -5.49 21.75 0.30
CA ALA A 21 -6.88 21.55 -0.14
C ALA A 21 -7.89 21.44 1.02
N GLY A 22 -7.44 21.39 2.28
CA GLY A 22 -8.31 21.28 3.45
C GLY A 22 -9.07 19.95 3.53
N ALA A 23 -8.67 18.97 2.73
CA ALA A 23 -9.22 17.62 2.82
C ALA A 23 -8.75 17.00 4.15
N PRO A 24 -9.64 16.39 4.95
CA PRO A 24 -9.25 15.82 6.23
C PRO A 24 -8.17 14.77 6.01
N LEU A 25 -6.99 15.00 6.58
CA LEU A 25 -5.99 13.96 6.78
C LEU A 25 -6.58 12.96 7.77
N VAL A 26 -7.18 11.90 7.23
CA VAL A 26 -7.73 10.86 8.09
C VAL A 26 -6.55 10.09 8.70
N SER A 27 -6.61 9.84 10.00
CA SER A 27 -5.64 9.02 10.73
C SER A 27 -6.36 7.81 11.29
N ALA A 28 -5.76 6.63 11.15
CA ALA A 28 -6.24 5.42 11.83
C ALA A 28 -5.97 5.46 13.34
N HIS A 29 -5.04 6.30 13.76
CA HIS A 29 -4.64 6.45 15.15
C HIS A 29 -5.45 7.57 15.79
N PRO A 30 -6.28 7.27 16.81
CA PRO A 30 -6.86 8.32 17.61
C PRO A 30 -5.72 9.11 18.27
N ILE A 31 -5.79 10.43 18.17
CA ILE A 31 -4.84 11.32 18.81
C ILE A 31 -5.52 11.89 20.05
N VAL A 32 -4.84 11.81 21.19
CA VAL A 32 -5.31 12.33 22.48
C VAL A 32 -4.43 13.50 22.91
N ARG A 33 -5.04 14.44 23.63
CA ARG A 33 -4.30 15.53 24.26
C ARG A 33 -3.72 15.01 25.57
N THR A 34 -2.40 15.03 25.68
CA THR A 34 -1.69 14.85 26.95
C THR A 34 -1.40 16.21 27.58
N ASP A 35 -0.85 16.21 28.79
CA ASP A 35 -0.48 17.44 29.50
C ASP A 35 0.60 18.25 28.74
N ALA A 36 1.39 17.60 27.88
CA ALA A 36 2.47 18.23 27.13
C ALA A 36 2.13 18.47 25.65
N GLU A 37 1.43 17.55 24.98
CA GLU A 37 1.24 17.61 23.53
C GLU A 37 0.07 16.76 23.02
N TRP A 38 -0.18 16.83 21.70
CA TRP A 38 -1.03 15.84 21.04
C TRP A 38 -0.20 14.60 20.73
N ALA A 39 -0.62 13.44 21.22
CA ALA A 39 0.08 12.18 21.03
C ALA A 39 -0.87 11.09 20.54
N PRO A 40 -0.39 10.10 19.76
CA PRO A 40 -1.17 8.91 19.44
C PRO A 40 -1.61 8.20 20.73
N PHE A 41 -2.88 7.83 20.80
CA PHE A 41 -3.39 7.05 21.93
C PHE A 41 -2.78 5.64 21.92
N PRO A 42 -2.16 5.16 23.01
CA PRO A 42 -1.45 3.89 23.07
C PRO A 42 -2.40 2.69 23.29
N TRP A 43 -3.45 2.62 22.48
CA TRP A 43 -4.46 1.55 22.49
C TRP A 43 -3.91 0.11 22.53
N ARG A 44 -2.79 -0.20 21.85
CA ARG A 44 -2.17 -1.54 21.89
C ARG A 44 -1.72 -1.93 23.30
N GLU A 45 -1.20 -0.97 24.06
CA GLU A 45 -0.72 -1.17 25.43
C GLU A 45 -1.89 -1.18 26.41
N GLN A 46 -2.89 -0.31 26.20
CA GLN A 46 -4.05 -0.20 27.10
C GLN A 46 -5.07 -1.32 26.93
N PHE A 47 -5.23 -1.86 25.71
CA PHE A 47 -6.23 -2.88 25.39
C PHE A 47 -5.61 -4.03 24.57
N PRO A 48 -4.67 -4.80 25.14
CA PRO A 48 -4.00 -5.89 24.41
C PRO A 48 -4.98 -6.95 23.89
N ALA A 49 -6.07 -7.21 24.62
CA ALA A 49 -7.13 -8.13 24.21
C ALA A 49 -7.85 -7.71 22.89
N LEU A 50 -7.69 -6.46 22.45
CA LEU A 50 -8.30 -5.92 21.23
C LEU A 50 -7.32 -5.84 20.05
N GLU A 51 -6.07 -6.26 20.20
CA GLU A 51 -5.01 -6.15 19.19
C GLU A 51 -5.46 -6.58 17.79
N MET A 52 -6.10 -7.74 17.66
CA MET A 52 -6.56 -8.23 16.35
C MET A 52 -7.65 -7.34 15.72
N ARG A 53 -8.50 -6.69 16.52
CA ARG A 53 -9.52 -5.75 16.02
C ARG A 53 -8.87 -4.45 15.56
N PHE A 54 -7.87 -4.00 16.29
CA PHE A 54 -7.07 -2.82 15.99
C PHE A 54 -6.31 -2.98 14.68
N GLU A 55 -5.59 -4.08 14.52
CA GLU A 55 -4.89 -4.43 13.29
C GLU A 55 -5.84 -4.50 12.07
N ARG A 56 -7.06 -5.00 12.25
CA ARG A 56 -8.08 -5.02 11.18
C ARG A 56 -8.49 -3.60 10.75
N VAL A 57 -8.69 -2.68 11.70
CA VAL A 57 -9.02 -1.27 11.39
C VAL A 57 -7.85 -0.58 10.70
N LEU A 58 -6.61 -0.77 11.19
CA LEU A 58 -5.41 -0.19 10.57
C LEU A 58 -5.22 -0.65 9.12
N ARG A 59 -5.46 -1.93 8.83
CA ARG A 59 -5.38 -2.48 7.47
C ARG A 59 -6.43 -1.85 6.56
N LEU A 60 -7.68 -1.79 7.00
CA LEU A 60 -8.76 -1.13 6.26
C LEU A 60 -8.45 0.33 5.98
N PHE A 61 -7.95 1.03 7.00
CA PHE A 61 -7.55 2.41 6.87
C PHE A 61 -6.44 2.59 5.83
N SER A 62 -5.39 1.78 5.90
CA SER A 62 -4.26 1.82 4.96
C SER A 62 -4.71 1.56 3.52
N VAL A 63 -5.64 0.62 3.33
CA VAL A 63 -6.25 0.32 2.03
C VAL A 63 -7.05 1.51 1.50
N ARG A 64 -7.90 2.14 2.32
CA ARG A 64 -8.69 3.30 1.89
C ARG A 64 -7.84 4.53 1.62
N ALA A 65 -6.83 4.77 2.45
CA ALA A 65 -5.86 5.84 2.23
C ALA A 65 -5.03 5.61 0.95
N TYR A 66 -4.69 4.34 0.65
CA TYR A 66 -4.06 3.98 -0.62
C TYR A 66 -4.97 4.36 -1.79
N GLU A 67 -6.22 3.89 -1.80
CA GLU A 67 -7.19 4.16 -2.87
C GLU A 67 -7.38 5.67 -3.10
N ALA A 68 -7.55 6.45 -2.04
CA ALA A 68 -7.75 7.89 -2.12
C ALA A 68 -6.55 8.63 -2.74
N GLN A 69 -5.33 8.21 -2.42
CA GLN A 69 -4.11 8.83 -2.95
C GLN A 69 -3.74 8.31 -4.35
N THR A 70 -4.21 7.13 -4.75
CA THR A 70 -3.87 6.52 -6.05
C THR A 70 -4.24 7.42 -7.23
N ALA A 71 -5.37 8.12 -7.17
CA ALA A 71 -5.78 9.08 -8.21
C ALA A 71 -4.72 10.16 -8.44
N ALA A 72 -4.11 10.64 -7.36
CA ALA A 72 -3.12 11.70 -7.39
C ALA A 72 -1.73 11.19 -7.86
N LEU A 73 -1.46 9.89 -7.73
CA LEU A 73 -0.16 9.29 -8.01
C LEU A 73 -0.05 8.72 -9.44
N GLN A 74 -1.15 8.60 -10.19
CA GLN A 74 -1.18 7.96 -11.52
C GLN A 74 -0.01 8.35 -12.43
N ARG A 75 0.61 7.34 -13.06
CA ARG A 75 1.75 7.47 -13.95
C ARG A 75 1.60 6.51 -15.13
N PRO A 76 2.06 6.86 -16.33
CA PRO A 76 1.88 6.03 -17.52
C PRO A 76 2.73 4.75 -17.50
N ASP A 77 3.85 4.76 -16.76
CA ASP A 77 4.84 3.68 -16.73
C ASP A 77 4.64 2.67 -15.58
N VAL A 78 3.68 2.93 -14.67
CA VAL A 78 3.46 2.11 -13.47
C VAL A 78 1.97 1.89 -13.24
N ARG A 79 1.55 0.63 -13.17
CA ARG A 79 0.17 0.28 -12.87
C ARG A 79 -0.11 0.38 -11.37
N TYR A 80 -1.17 1.09 -11.01
CA TYR A 80 -1.67 1.08 -9.63
C TYR A 80 -2.57 -0.14 -9.44
N ILE A 81 -2.29 -0.94 -8.42
CA ILE A 81 -3.09 -2.14 -8.13
C ILE A 81 -4.16 -1.78 -7.10
N ASP A 82 -5.41 -1.88 -7.54
CA ASP A 82 -6.54 -1.65 -6.66
C ASP A 82 -6.61 -2.73 -5.57
N PRO A 83 -6.57 -2.35 -4.29
CA PRO A 83 -6.87 -3.28 -3.22
C PRO A 83 -8.36 -3.66 -3.25
N LYS A 84 -8.67 -4.84 -2.74
CA LYS A 84 -10.03 -5.31 -2.50
C LYS A 84 -10.14 -5.77 -1.05
N VAL A 85 -11.29 -5.52 -0.47
CA VAL A 85 -11.64 -5.95 0.88
C VAL A 85 -12.75 -6.98 0.75
N ARG A 86 -12.60 -8.15 1.39
CA ARG A 86 -13.67 -9.13 1.51
C ARG A 86 -13.82 -9.58 2.95
N VAL A 87 -15.04 -9.92 3.34
CA VAL A 87 -15.31 -10.67 4.55
C VAL A 87 -15.42 -12.13 4.13
N LEU A 88 -14.56 -12.98 4.66
CA LEU A 88 -14.60 -14.43 4.42
C LEU A 88 -15.76 -15.05 5.21
N ASP A 89 -16.14 -16.27 4.86
CA ASP A 89 -17.23 -17.00 5.55
C ASP A 89 -16.93 -17.21 7.04
N SER A 90 -15.66 -17.18 7.44
CA SER A 90 -15.21 -17.18 8.84
C SER A 90 -15.48 -15.88 9.60
N GLY A 91 -16.00 -14.84 8.96
CA GLY A 91 -16.20 -13.50 9.52
C GLY A 91 -14.94 -12.63 9.57
N VAL A 92 -13.79 -13.16 9.12
CA VAL A 92 -12.53 -12.43 9.03
C VAL A 92 -12.56 -11.49 7.83
N THR A 93 -12.25 -10.21 8.04
CA THR A 93 -11.98 -9.30 6.91
C THR A 93 -10.56 -9.57 6.44
N THR A 94 -10.44 -9.80 5.15
CA THR A 94 -9.17 -10.01 4.46
C THR A 94 -9.07 -9.04 3.28
N THR A 95 -7.87 -8.53 3.09
CA THR A 95 -7.52 -7.60 2.02
C THR A 95 -6.68 -8.30 0.96
N PHE A 96 -6.93 -7.97 -0.30
CA PHE A 96 -6.31 -8.62 -1.46
C PHE A 96 -5.85 -7.57 -2.47
N ALA A 97 -4.78 -7.86 -3.21
CA ALA A 97 -4.38 -7.11 -4.39
C ALA A 97 -4.15 -8.09 -5.55
N ALA A 98 -4.77 -7.84 -6.69
CA ALA A 98 -4.58 -8.68 -7.88
C ALA A 98 -3.47 -8.09 -8.76
N TRP A 99 -2.29 -8.69 -8.72
CA TRP A 99 -1.14 -8.24 -9.48
C TRP A 99 -0.94 -9.10 -10.74
N PRO A 100 -0.98 -8.50 -11.94
CA PRO A 100 -0.57 -9.18 -13.16
C PRO A 100 0.95 -9.35 -13.19
N LYS A 101 1.41 -10.60 -13.29
CA LYS A 101 2.84 -10.93 -13.30
C LYS A 101 3.55 -10.23 -14.46
N GLY A 102 4.71 -9.66 -14.17
CA GLY A 102 5.55 -8.97 -15.15
C GLY A 102 5.10 -7.53 -15.48
N VAL A 103 4.05 -7.02 -14.84
CA VAL A 103 3.62 -5.62 -15.00
C VAL A 103 4.22 -4.76 -13.89
N ALA A 104 4.97 -3.73 -14.29
CA ALA A 104 5.48 -2.73 -13.36
C ALA A 104 4.32 -2.08 -12.60
N SER A 105 4.35 -2.19 -11.26
CA SER A 105 3.17 -1.90 -10.44
C SER A 105 3.51 -1.25 -9.10
N LEU A 106 2.59 -0.46 -8.58
CA LEU A 106 2.58 -0.03 -7.18
C LEU A 106 1.53 -0.82 -6.42
N LEU A 107 1.96 -1.65 -5.47
CA LEU A 107 1.09 -2.46 -4.64
C LEU A 107 0.81 -1.80 -3.28
N PRO A 108 -0.44 -1.84 -2.80
CA PRO A 108 -0.78 -1.55 -1.41
C PRO A 108 -0.24 -2.64 -0.48
N VAL A 109 -0.16 -2.34 0.82
CA VAL A 109 -0.02 -3.38 1.84
C VAL A 109 -1.37 -4.05 2.05
N VAL A 110 -1.44 -5.35 1.76
CA VAL A 110 -2.63 -6.19 1.88
C VAL A 110 -2.27 -7.49 2.59
N ASP A 111 -3.24 -8.33 2.94
CA ASP A 111 -3.00 -9.63 3.54
C ASP A 111 -2.49 -10.62 2.49
N ASN A 112 -3.09 -10.61 1.30
CA ASN A 112 -2.79 -11.55 0.22
C ASN A 112 -2.62 -10.86 -1.13
N VAL A 113 -1.72 -11.39 -1.94
CA VAL A 113 -1.55 -11.02 -3.34
C VAL A 113 -2.06 -12.16 -4.22
N ILE A 114 -2.96 -11.84 -5.13
CA ILE A 114 -3.41 -12.74 -6.19
C ILE A 114 -2.51 -12.48 -7.39
N VAL A 115 -1.62 -13.43 -7.71
CA VAL A 115 -0.72 -13.33 -8.85
C VAL A 115 -1.43 -13.88 -10.07
N ALA A 116 -1.67 -13.01 -11.06
CA ALA A 116 -2.24 -13.39 -12.34
C ALA A 116 -1.11 -13.57 -13.36
N ASN A 117 -0.82 -14.83 -13.71
CA ASN A 117 0.18 -15.17 -14.72
C ASN A 117 -0.53 -15.53 -16.03
N SER A 118 -0.54 -14.58 -16.97
CA SER A 118 -1.07 -14.82 -18.30
C SER A 118 0.03 -15.38 -19.20
N SER A 119 -0.10 -16.64 -19.60
CA SER A 119 0.74 -17.29 -20.60
C SER A 119 -0.08 -17.54 -21.87
N GLY A 120 0.58 -17.98 -22.96
CA GLY A 120 -0.11 -18.34 -24.20
C GLY A 120 -1.17 -19.44 -24.06
N GLU A 121 -1.20 -20.14 -22.92
CA GLU A 121 -2.15 -21.22 -22.60
C GLU A 121 -3.32 -20.75 -21.70
N GLY A 122 -3.38 -19.46 -21.34
CA GLY A 122 -4.44 -18.89 -20.50
C GLY A 122 -3.90 -18.11 -19.30
N THR A 123 -4.80 -17.73 -18.38
CA THR A 123 -4.42 -17.03 -17.15
C THR A 123 -4.45 -17.99 -15.97
N GLN A 124 -3.27 -18.29 -15.42
CA GLN A 124 -3.14 -19.02 -14.18
C GLN A 124 -3.17 -18.04 -13.00
N LEU A 125 -4.01 -18.32 -12.02
CA LEU A 125 -4.10 -17.53 -10.79
C LEU A 125 -3.46 -18.31 -9.64
N SER A 126 -2.61 -17.66 -8.85
CA SER A 126 -2.15 -18.16 -7.57
C SER A 126 -2.37 -17.11 -6.47
N VAL A 127 -2.54 -17.58 -5.23
CA VAL A 127 -2.72 -16.71 -4.06
C VAL A 127 -1.56 -16.95 -3.12
N THR A 128 -0.96 -15.86 -2.64
CA THR A 128 0.13 -15.91 -1.67
C THR A 128 -0.05 -14.80 -0.63
N THR A 129 0.49 -14.98 0.57
CA THR A 129 0.50 -13.89 1.55
C THR A 129 1.41 -12.75 1.08
N MET A 130 1.16 -11.53 1.54
CA MET A 130 2.03 -10.40 1.20
C MET A 130 3.48 -10.64 1.65
N ALA A 131 3.70 -11.29 2.79
CA ALA A 131 5.04 -11.61 3.28
C ALA A 131 5.78 -12.55 2.31
N GLN A 132 5.13 -13.65 1.91
CA GLN A 132 5.68 -14.60 0.94
C GLN A 132 5.92 -13.96 -0.44
N PHE A 133 5.01 -13.07 -0.87
CA PHE A 133 5.18 -12.33 -2.11
C PHE A 133 6.42 -11.44 -2.09
N LEU A 134 6.62 -10.69 -1.00
CA LEU A 134 7.79 -9.83 -0.82
C LEU A 134 9.08 -10.64 -0.73
N GLU A 135 9.07 -11.76 -0.01
CA GLU A 135 10.20 -12.68 0.09
C GLU A 135 10.58 -13.24 -1.29
N ALA A 136 9.61 -13.67 -2.09
CA ALA A 136 9.85 -14.19 -3.44
C ALA A 136 10.38 -13.13 -4.41
N GLY A 137 9.99 -11.86 -4.23
CA GLY A 137 10.50 -10.75 -5.03
C GLY A 137 11.86 -10.21 -4.59
N GLY A 138 12.25 -10.45 -3.34
CA GLY A 138 13.51 -10.00 -2.75
C GLY A 138 13.75 -8.50 -2.95
N ASP A 139 15.01 -8.14 -3.18
CA ASP A 139 15.46 -6.74 -3.31
C ASP A 139 14.90 -6.02 -4.55
N ALA A 140 14.29 -6.75 -5.49
CA ALA A 140 13.66 -6.14 -6.66
C ALA A 140 12.37 -5.37 -6.27
N ILE A 141 11.68 -5.81 -5.21
CA ILE A 141 10.47 -5.15 -4.71
C ILE A 141 10.87 -4.11 -3.67
N VAL A 142 10.64 -2.84 -3.97
CA VAL A 142 11.13 -1.73 -3.15
C VAL A 142 9.99 -1.07 -2.39
N ARG A 143 10.12 -0.94 -1.06
CA ARG A 143 9.20 -0.12 -0.26
C ARG A 143 9.37 1.36 -0.62
N THR A 144 8.28 2.02 -0.98
CA THR A 144 8.29 3.46 -1.27
C THR A 144 8.33 4.28 0.02
N GLY A 145 8.87 5.51 -0.06
CA GLY A 145 8.87 6.47 1.05
C GLY A 145 7.54 7.23 1.23
N LEU A 146 6.42 6.69 0.75
CA LEU A 146 5.10 7.31 0.85
C LEU A 146 4.30 6.73 2.02
N SER A 147 3.38 7.52 2.56
CA SER A 147 2.40 7.09 3.57
C SER A 147 0.98 7.16 2.98
N PRO A 148 0.17 6.08 3.01
CA PRO A 148 0.48 4.78 3.61
C PRO A 148 1.56 4.02 2.83
N ALA A 149 2.15 3.02 3.48
CA ALA A 149 3.21 2.20 2.88
C ALA A 149 2.75 1.54 1.56
N ARG A 150 3.66 1.47 0.59
CA ARG A 150 3.45 0.84 -0.71
C ARG A 150 4.73 0.17 -1.18
N TYR A 151 4.59 -0.81 -2.06
CA TYR A 151 5.70 -1.51 -2.68
C TYR A 151 5.71 -1.28 -4.19
N PHE A 152 6.83 -0.83 -4.74
CA PHE A 152 7.07 -0.83 -6.16
C PHE A 152 7.54 -2.22 -6.58
N VAL A 153 6.83 -2.83 -7.52
CA VAL A 153 7.17 -4.12 -8.12
C VAL A 153 7.59 -3.85 -9.56
N PRO A 154 8.81 -4.22 -9.98
CA PRO A 154 9.28 -3.98 -11.34
C PRO A 154 8.54 -4.87 -12.35
N GLY A 155 8.42 -4.37 -13.58
CA GLY A 155 7.91 -5.16 -14.70
C GLY A 155 9.01 -6.03 -15.31
N GLU A 156 8.61 -7.00 -16.14
CA GLU A 156 9.54 -7.70 -17.01
C GLU A 156 10.14 -6.72 -18.03
N ALA A 157 11.42 -6.90 -18.35
CA ALA A 157 12.03 -6.15 -19.45
C ALA A 157 11.31 -6.47 -20.77
N PRO A 158 11.18 -5.51 -21.70
CA PRO A 158 10.64 -5.78 -23.03
C PRO A 158 11.42 -6.94 -23.67
N ARG A 159 10.70 -7.93 -24.19
CA ARG A 159 11.32 -8.98 -25.02
C ARG A 159 11.56 -8.36 -26.41
N ASN A 160 12.83 -8.23 -26.79
CA ASN A 160 13.23 -7.83 -28.15
C ASN A 160 12.81 -8.88 -29.18
#